data_AF-A0A939CZS0-F1
#
_entry.id   AF-A0A939CZS0-F1
#
_cell.length_a   1.000
_cell.length_b   1.000
_cell.length_c   1.000
_cell.angle_alpha   90.00
_cell.angle_beta   90.00
_cell.angle_gamma   90.00
#
_symmetry.space_group_name_H-M   'P 1'
#
loop_
_entity.id
_entity.type
_entity.pdbx_description
1 polymer ?
#
loop_
_entity_poly.entity_id
_entity_poly.type
_entity_poly.pdbx_seq_one_letter_code
_entity_poly.pdbx_strand_id
1 'polypeptide(L)'
;MLQRLSTRAIRKQRIEVALGRPVTRVILDPEDNVILNVGELITHCAVRQAEESGVLNILLSSVYIKEPEISGQELRAQEHGMAALPHHDNGRSQLESKSISVN
;
A
#
# COMPACT_ATOMS: atom_id res chain seq x y z
N MET A 1 -0.22 -34.00 2.85
CA MET A 1 -0.06 -33.07 1.70
C MET A 1 -0.72 -31.71 1.93
N LEU A 2 -1.91 -31.64 2.55
CA LEU A 2 -2.67 -30.39 2.79
C LEU A 2 -1.94 -29.31 3.63
N GLN A 3 -1.12 -29.72 4.61
CA GLN A 3 -0.42 -28.78 5.51
C GLN A 3 0.67 -27.91 4.84
N ARG A 4 1.25 -28.35 3.70
CA ARG A 4 2.29 -27.57 2.99
C ARG A 4 1.71 -26.44 2.14
N LEU A 5 0.46 -26.59 1.68
CA LEU A 5 -0.22 -25.57 0.87
C LEU A 5 -0.69 -24.41 1.74
N SER A 6 -1.18 -24.69 2.94
CA SER A 6 -1.62 -23.66 3.89
C SER A 6 -0.46 -22.77 4.33
N THR A 7 0.70 -23.34 4.65
CA THR A 7 1.88 -22.57 5.09
C THR A 7 2.41 -21.66 3.99
N ARG A 8 2.43 -22.12 2.73
CA ARG A 8 2.81 -21.29 1.58
C ARG A 8 1.81 -20.15 1.34
N ALA A 9 0.52 -20.43 1.43
CA ALA A 9 -0.52 -19.42 1.28
C ALA A 9 -0.45 -18.34 2.37
N ILE A 10 -0.29 -18.76 3.63
CA ILE A 10 -0.11 -17.84 4.77
C ILE A 10 1.15 -16.98 4.59
N ARG A 11 2.26 -17.58 4.16
CA ARG A 11 3.51 -16.85 3.90
C ARG A 11 3.32 -15.80 2.81
N LYS A 12 2.69 -16.17 1.70
CA LYS A 12 2.40 -15.26 0.59
C LYS A 12 1.52 -14.09 1.04
N GLN A 13 0.46 -14.37 1.80
CA GLN A 13 -0.42 -13.33 2.35
C GLN A 13 0.35 -12.34 3.23
N ARG A 14 1.23 -12.83 4.10
CA ARG A 14 2.05 -11.97 4.97
C ARG A 14 3.01 -11.08 4.18
N ILE A 15 3.58 -11.60 3.10
CA ILE A 15 4.43 -10.81 2.20
C ILE A 15 3.60 -9.71 1.54
N GLU A 16 2.43 -10.04 0.98
CA GLU A 16 1.54 -9.06 0.33
C GLU A 16 1.11 -7.94 1.27
N VAL A 17 0.79 -8.27 2.53
CA VAL A 17 0.45 -7.27 3.56
C VAL A 17 1.64 -6.39 3.93
N ALA A 18 2.86 -6.92 3.90
CA ALA A 18 4.07 -6.20 4.29
C ALA A 18 4.59 -5.25 3.20
N LEU A 19 4.36 -5.56 1.93
CA LEU A 19 4.86 -4.76 0.81
C LEU A 19 4.36 -3.31 0.88
N GLY A 20 5.28 -2.38 0.65
CA GLY A 20 5.00 -0.94 0.70
C GLY A 20 4.87 -0.36 2.11
N ARG A 21 5.01 -1.16 3.16
CA ARG A 21 5.04 -0.67 4.56
C ARG A 21 6.46 -0.39 5.02
N PRO A 22 6.68 0.61 5.89
CA PRO A 22 7.98 0.86 6.48
C PRO A 22 8.33 -0.18 7.55
N VAL A 23 9.63 -0.47 7.70
CA VAL A 23 10.12 -1.27 8.83
C VAL A 23 10.26 -0.43 10.11
N THR A 24 10.02 -1.05 11.26
CA THR A 24 10.09 -0.40 12.59
C THR A 24 11.43 -0.58 13.31
N ARG A 25 12.33 -1.39 12.74
CA ARG A 25 13.67 -1.67 13.26
C ARG A 25 14.62 -2.00 12.10
N VAL A 26 15.92 -1.91 12.36
CA VAL A 26 16.96 -2.33 11.41
C VAL A 26 16.84 -3.84 11.17
N ILE A 27 16.95 -4.22 9.90
CA ILE A 27 16.96 -5.62 9.46
C ILE A 27 18.37 -5.94 9.00
N LEU A 28 18.97 -6.95 9.64
CA LEU A 28 20.31 -7.44 9.33
C LEU A 28 20.22 -8.85 8.74
N ASP A 29 21.21 -9.20 7.92
CA ASP A 29 21.49 -10.59 7.57
C ASP A 29 22.39 -11.27 8.64
N PRO A 30 22.68 -12.58 8.51
CA PRO A 30 23.56 -13.29 9.45
C PRO A 30 25.03 -12.83 9.46
N GLU A 31 25.46 -12.06 8.47
CA GLU A 31 26.82 -11.48 8.36
C GLU A 31 26.86 -10.02 8.86
N ASP A 32 25.80 -9.57 9.52
CA ASP A 32 25.59 -8.20 10.02
C ASP A 32 25.52 -7.12 8.91
N ASN A 33 25.23 -7.50 7.66
CA ASN A 33 24.92 -6.53 6.62
C ASN A 33 23.49 -6.01 6.79
N VAL A 34 23.33 -4.70 6.59
CA VAL A 34 22.01 -4.05 6.64
C VAL A 34 21.21 -4.37 5.37
N ILE A 35 20.05 -5.01 5.53
CA ILE A 35 19.04 -5.20 4.48
C ILE A 35 18.11 -3.99 4.40
N LEU A 36 17.64 -3.48 5.55
CA LEU A 36 16.79 -2.29 5.65
C LEU A 36 17.05 -1.52 6.96
N ASN A 37 17.03 -0.19 6.89
CA ASN A 37 17.01 0.72 8.03
C ASN A 37 15.58 1.06 8.47
N VAL A 38 15.45 1.56 9.69
CA VAL A 38 14.17 2.05 10.24
C VAL A 38 13.52 3.06 9.29
N GLY A 39 12.23 2.86 8.99
CA GLY A 39 11.46 3.73 8.11
C GLY A 39 11.57 3.39 6.62
N GLU A 40 12.53 2.55 6.20
CA GLU A 40 12.63 2.13 4.80
C GLU A 40 11.50 1.17 4.42
N LEU A 41 11.07 1.25 3.16
CA LEU A 41 9.93 0.49 2.66
C LEU A 41 10.31 -0.96 2.34
N ILE A 42 9.41 -1.87 2.68
CA ILE A 42 9.51 -3.28 2.31
C ILE A 42 9.16 -3.42 0.82
N THR A 43 10.18 -3.70 0.01
CA THR A 43 10.05 -3.95 -1.43
C THR A 43 10.15 -5.43 -1.75
N HIS A 44 9.82 -5.82 -2.99
CA HIS A 44 10.09 -7.19 -3.47
C HIS A 44 11.57 -7.56 -3.40
N CYS A 45 12.48 -6.60 -3.59
CA CYS A 45 13.92 -6.86 -3.48
C CYS A 45 14.31 -7.20 -2.03
N ALA A 46 13.84 -6.40 -1.06
CA ALA A 46 14.11 -6.65 0.36
C ALA A 46 13.51 -7.98 0.84
N VAL A 47 12.32 -8.34 0.37
CA VAL A 47 11.70 -9.64 0.67
C VAL A 47 12.55 -10.79 0.14
N ARG A 48 13.02 -10.70 -1.11
CA ARG A 48 13.88 -11.73 -1.71
C ARG A 48 15.18 -11.88 -0.94
N GLN A 49 15.86 -10.78 -0.64
CA GLN A 49 17.11 -10.79 0.12
C GLN A 49 16.91 -11.38 1.53
N ALA A 50 15.85 -10.98 2.23
CA ALA A 50 15.53 -11.56 3.54
C ALA A 50 15.18 -13.05 3.48
N GLU A 51 14.57 -13.53 2.38
CA GLU A 51 14.31 -14.95 2.16
C GLU A 51 15.60 -15.73 1.90
N GLU A 52 16.48 -15.21 1.04
CA GLU A 52 17.79 -15.79 0.73
C GLU A 52 18.70 -15.85 1.96
N SER A 53 18.67 -14.83 2.81
CA SER A 53 19.43 -14.75 4.06
C SER A 53 18.74 -15.46 5.26
N GLY A 54 17.56 -16.05 5.07
CA GLY A 54 16.84 -16.77 6.14
C GLY A 54 16.20 -15.91 7.23
N VAL A 55 16.16 -14.58 7.06
CA VAL A 55 15.64 -13.60 8.04
C VAL A 55 14.24 -13.06 7.70
N LEU A 56 13.55 -13.65 6.71
CA LEU A 56 12.22 -13.19 6.29
C LEU A 56 11.21 -13.07 7.43
N ASN A 57 11.22 -13.99 8.39
CA ASN A 57 10.30 -13.90 9.53
C ASN A 57 10.55 -12.66 10.39
N ILE A 58 11.81 -12.23 10.51
CA ILE A 58 12.19 -11.01 11.23
C ILE A 58 11.66 -9.79 10.48
N LEU A 59 11.89 -9.71 9.16
CA LEU A 59 11.34 -8.68 8.29
C LEU A 59 9.82 -8.55 8.45
N LEU A 60 9.08 -9.66 8.30
CA LEU A 60 7.62 -9.68 8.36
C LEU A 60 7.05 -9.40 9.75
N SER A 61 7.86 -9.50 10.81
CA SER A 61 7.48 -9.11 12.18
C SER A 61 7.83 -7.65 12.51
N SER A 62 8.52 -6.96 11.61
CA SER A 62 8.99 -5.58 11.78
C SER A 62 8.13 -4.58 11.02
N VAL A 63 6.95 -5.02 10.59
CA VAL A 63 6.01 -4.23 9.79
C VAL A 63 5.24 -3.30 10.70
N TYR A 64 5.17 -2.02 10.36
CA TYR A 64 4.27 -1.09 11.03
C TYR A 64 2.81 -1.33 10.62
N ILE A 65 1.97 -1.74 11.56
CA ILE A 65 0.56 -2.09 11.34
C ILE A 65 -0.40 -1.11 12.02
N LYS A 66 0.01 0.15 12.26
CA LYS A 66 -0.93 1.13 12.81
C LYS A 66 -1.97 1.46 11.75
N GLU A 67 -3.25 1.35 12.13
CA GLU A 67 -4.34 1.90 11.32
C GLU A 67 -4.20 3.43 11.33
N PRO A 68 -4.07 4.06 10.15
CA PRO A 68 -3.90 5.49 10.09
C PRO A 68 -5.22 6.17 10.47
N GLU A 69 -5.17 7.12 11.38
CA GLU A 69 -6.31 8.00 11.69
C GLU A 69 -6.40 9.06 10.57
N ILE A 70 -7.09 8.71 9.48
CA ILE A 70 -7.30 9.60 8.32
C ILE A 70 -8.76 10.05 8.31
N SER A 71 -9.00 11.35 8.24
CA SER A 71 -10.35 11.87 8.09
C SER A 71 -10.92 11.57 6.70
N GLY A 72 -12.25 11.48 6.56
CA GLY A 72 -12.88 11.21 5.26
C GLY A 72 -12.61 12.27 4.18
N GLN A 73 -12.16 13.46 4.56
CA GLN A 73 -11.73 14.50 3.62
C GLN A 73 -10.33 14.24 3.06
N GLU A 74 -9.41 13.71 3.86
CA GLU A 74 -8.03 13.38 3.46
C GLU A 74 -7.93 12.08 2.64
N LEU A 75 -8.91 11.18 2.76
CA LEU A 75 -8.99 9.97 1.93
C LEU A 75 -9.29 10.26 0.44
N ARG A 76 -9.75 11.48 0.11
CA ARG A 76 -10.00 11.85 -1.28
C ARG A 76 -8.69 12.19 -1.97
N ALA A 77 -8.27 11.32 -2.90
CA ALA A 77 -7.17 11.63 -3.81
C ALA A 77 -7.50 12.90 -4.61
N GLN A 78 -6.52 13.80 -4.74
CA GLN A 78 -6.68 15.03 -5.53
C GLN A 78 -6.82 14.74 -7.03
N GLU A 79 -6.23 13.62 -7.48
CA GLU A 79 -6.19 13.22 -8.87
C GLU A 79 -6.71 11.79 -9.05
N HIS A 80 -7.18 11.49 -10.26
CA HIS A 80 -7.69 10.17 -10.59
C HIS A 80 -6.56 9.19 -10.90
N GLY A 81 -6.71 7.93 -10.47
CA GLY A 81 -5.72 6.91 -10.78
C GLY A 81 -5.59 6.66 -12.28
N MET A 82 -4.37 6.46 -12.76
CA MET A 82 -4.07 6.27 -14.20
C MET A 82 -4.81 5.07 -14.84
N ALA A 83 -5.27 4.12 -14.04
CA ALA A 83 -6.03 2.94 -14.48
C ALA A 83 -7.52 3.01 -14.10
N ALA A 84 -7.99 4.15 -13.58
CA ALA A 84 -9.38 4.31 -13.21
C ALA A 84 -10.26 4.51 -14.45
N LEU A 85 -11.55 4.15 -14.33
CA LEU A 85 -12.50 4.34 -15.42
C LEU A 85 -12.66 5.85 -15.72
N PRO A 86 -12.71 6.25 -17.00
CA PRO A 86 -12.93 7.66 -17.34
C PRO A 86 -14.27 8.13 -16.77
N HIS A 87 -14.24 9.24 -16.03
CA HIS A 87 -15.44 9.93 -15.58
C HIS A 87 -16.19 10.46 -16.82
N HIS A 88 -17.33 9.83 -17.15
CA HIS A 88 -18.27 10.39 -18.12
C HIS A 88 -19.16 11.42 -17.43
N ASP A 89 -18.93 12.70 -17.69
CA ASP A 89 -19.81 13.80 -17.29
C ASP A 89 -21.09 13.80 -18.13
N ASN A 90 -22.05 12.96 -17.78
CA ASN A 90 -23.38 13.00 -18.38
C ASN A 90 -24.23 14.13 -17.76
N GLY A 91 -23.99 15.36 -18.24
CA GLY A 91 -25.03 16.23 -18.78
C GLY A 91 -26.05 16.89 -17.84
N ARG A 92 -25.62 17.82 -16.99
CA ARG A 92 -26.50 18.91 -16.50
C ARG A 92 -25.77 20.26 -16.46
N SER A 93 -25.55 20.85 -17.63
CA SER A 93 -25.28 22.29 -17.73
C SER A 93 -25.67 22.81 -19.11
N GLN A 94 -26.94 23.20 -19.26
CA GLN A 94 -27.37 24.21 -20.23
C GLN A 94 -28.33 25.15 -19.51
N LEU A 95 -27.77 26.26 -19.02
CA LEU A 95 -28.23 27.62 -19.26
C LEU A 95 -29.74 27.80 -19.52
N GLU A 96 -30.51 28.14 -18.50
CA GLU A 96 -31.63 29.09 -18.63
C GLU A 96 -31.61 30.07 -17.46
N SER A 97 -30.60 30.94 -17.46
CA SER A 97 -30.68 32.24 -16.79
C SER A 97 -31.48 33.18 -17.69
N LYS A 98 -32.80 33.11 -17.63
CA LYS A 98 -33.67 34.16 -18.21
C LYS A 98 -34.58 34.74 -17.14
N SER A 99 -33.96 35.46 -16.20
CA SER A 99 -34.68 36.43 -15.39
C SER A 99 -34.77 37.75 -16.17
N ILE A 100 -35.96 37.98 -16.74
CA ILE A 100 -36.77 39.20 -16.65
C ILE A 100 -36.04 40.54 -16.90
N SER A 101 -36.46 41.24 -17.97
CA SER A 101 -36.49 42.70 -17.98
C SER A 101 -37.92 43.16 -18.21
N VAL A 102 -38.52 43.68 -17.15
CA VAL A 102 -39.73 44.49 -17.16
C VAL A 102 -39.40 45.85 -17.80
N ASN A 103 -40.23 46.28 -18.74
CA ASN A 103 -40.59 47.68 -18.97
C ASN A 103 -41.88 47.72 -19.79
#